data_AF-A0A3E4XHQ5-F1
#
_entry.id   AF-A0A3E4XHQ5-F1
#
_cell.length_a   1.000
_cell.length_b   1.000
_cell.length_c   1.000
_cell.angle_alpha   90.00
_cell.angle_beta   90.00
_cell.angle_gamma   90.00
#
_symmetry.space_group_name_H-M   'P 1'
#
loop_
_entity.id
_entity.type
_entity.pdbx_description
1 polymer ?
#
loop_
_entity_poly.entity_id
_entity_poly.type
_entity_poly.pdbx_seq_one_letter_code
_entity_poly.pdbx_strand_id
1 'polypeptide(L)'
;MKIGILTFHRACNYGAALQCFALVKKLNTMGCDAEVIDYRSKAIEQSYQLINMRGLKNFLASILCLHESMKKKKKFRFFSKAFVPISDVIYYSAPEISNQYDMCFVGSDQVWSKRINRGFDPVFWGQFNGKKATYAASMGTDHSYSSAEYAKLKGYLKNFDFLSTREDSLRNEMAPLTDKQIQTVVDPTLLISRKDYENIAIKPQEENYVLYYQMEYHPQSKDFVANIAKQLDCKVITLMGPNEQYEGVEHIHKMIPEVNVQEFVGYILNARCVVASSFHGTALPIAMRKDFYFLANNATDRSENLLRHIGALDRMKQSGETIKFLPVDYSVVEPLLNVFVSESVEYIQNCINSETKCEN
;
A
#
# COMPACT_ATOMS: atom_id res chain seq x y z
N MET A 1 17.81 18.34 -3.18
CA MET A 1 17.69 17.21 -4.13
C MET A 1 16.24 17.11 -4.56
N LYS A 2 15.97 17.14 -5.87
CA LYS A 2 14.66 16.95 -6.47
C LYS A 2 14.42 15.46 -6.74
N ILE A 3 13.38 14.90 -6.15
CA ILE A 3 13.08 13.46 -6.19
C ILE A 3 11.75 13.19 -6.89
N GLY A 4 11.78 12.30 -7.87
CA GLY A 4 10.58 11.79 -8.53
C GLY A 4 10.12 10.47 -7.94
N ILE A 5 8.81 10.30 -7.73
CA ILE A 5 8.24 9.03 -7.26
C ILE A 5 7.32 8.45 -8.32
N LEU A 6 7.53 7.17 -8.67
CA LEU A 6 6.70 6.40 -9.58
C LEU A 6 6.01 5.26 -8.84
N THR A 7 4.69 5.39 -8.69
CA THR A 7 3.84 4.36 -8.08
C THR A 7 2.45 4.39 -8.72
N PHE A 8 1.55 3.48 -8.33
CA PHE A 8 0.14 3.46 -8.69
C PHE A 8 -0.67 4.62 -8.06
N HIS A 9 -0.17 5.85 -8.14
CA HIS A 9 -0.80 7.05 -7.57
C HIS A 9 -2.19 7.36 -8.16
N ARG A 10 -2.56 6.70 -9.27
CA ARG A 10 -3.86 6.78 -9.94
C ARG A 10 -4.87 5.74 -9.48
N ALA A 11 -4.46 4.79 -8.66
CA ALA A 11 -5.35 3.82 -8.08
C ALA A 11 -6.27 4.49 -7.05
N CYS A 12 -7.58 4.32 -7.20
CA CYS A 12 -8.56 4.74 -6.19
C CYS A 12 -8.68 3.67 -5.09
N ASN A 13 -7.59 3.48 -4.34
CA ASN A 13 -7.42 2.52 -3.26
C ASN A 13 -6.73 3.21 -2.06
N TYR A 14 -7.23 3.00 -0.83
CA TYR A 14 -6.71 3.70 0.36
C TYR A 14 -5.24 3.39 0.63
N GLY A 15 -4.83 2.13 0.50
CA GLY A 15 -3.43 1.72 0.69
C GLY A 15 -2.50 2.40 -0.31
N ALA A 16 -2.86 2.36 -1.61
CA ALA A 16 -2.08 3.02 -2.65
C ALA A 16 -1.97 4.55 -2.45
N ALA A 17 -3.05 5.19 -1.99
CA ALA A 17 -3.04 6.63 -1.69
C ALA A 17 -2.16 6.96 -0.46
N LEU A 18 -2.28 6.18 0.62
CA LEU A 18 -1.59 6.46 1.88
C LEU A 18 -0.11 6.11 1.86
N GLN A 19 0.29 5.04 1.16
CA GLN A 19 1.72 4.74 0.98
C GLN A 19 2.42 5.81 0.13
N CYS A 20 1.74 6.29 -0.92
CA CYS A 20 2.24 7.36 -1.78
C CYS A 20 2.43 8.66 -1.00
N PHE A 21 1.42 9.06 -0.23
CA PHE A 21 1.50 10.19 0.69
C PHE A 21 2.67 10.02 1.69
N ALA A 22 2.80 8.85 2.30
CA ALA A 22 3.80 8.62 3.33
C ALA A 22 5.23 8.68 2.79
N LEU A 23 5.49 8.15 1.57
CA LEU A 23 6.81 8.24 0.96
C LEU A 23 7.18 9.70 0.63
N VAL A 24 6.26 10.45 0.02
CA VAL A 24 6.48 11.88 -0.23
C VAL A 24 6.75 12.64 1.06
N LYS A 25 5.90 12.44 2.08
CA LYS A 25 6.02 13.10 3.38
C LYS A 25 7.37 12.79 4.02
N LYS A 26 7.81 11.53 3.98
CA LYS A 26 9.09 11.10 4.54
C LYS A 26 10.27 11.79 3.84
N LEU A 27 10.32 11.74 2.50
CA LEU A 27 11.39 12.34 1.72
C LEU A 27 11.46 13.87 1.92
N ASN A 28 10.32 14.55 1.95
CA ASN A 28 10.27 16.00 2.23
C ASN A 28 10.75 16.33 3.65
N THR A 29 10.41 15.50 4.63
CA THR A 29 10.91 15.66 6.02
C THR A 29 12.42 15.42 6.11
N MET A 30 13.00 14.65 5.18
CA MET A 30 14.45 14.46 5.05
C MET A 30 15.15 15.60 4.26
N GLY A 31 14.42 16.67 3.90
CA GLY A 31 14.97 17.85 3.23
C GLY A 31 15.05 17.74 1.70
N CYS A 32 14.39 16.75 1.11
CA CYS A 32 14.26 16.65 -0.34
C CYS A 32 13.04 17.43 -0.86
N ASP A 33 13.05 17.76 -2.15
CA ASP A 33 11.89 18.26 -2.89
C ASP A 33 11.28 17.08 -3.67
N ALA A 34 10.39 16.33 -3.02
CA ALA A 34 9.80 15.13 -3.57
C ALA A 34 8.39 15.37 -4.13
N GLU A 35 8.20 14.93 -5.36
CA GLU A 35 6.91 14.93 -6.04
C GLU A 35 6.64 13.57 -6.72
N VAL A 36 5.37 13.28 -6.96
CA VAL A 36 4.95 12.11 -7.72
C VAL A 36 4.94 12.45 -9.20
N ILE A 37 5.60 11.62 -10.00
CA ILE A 37 5.57 11.76 -11.46
C ILE A 37 4.18 11.33 -11.94
N ASP A 38 3.48 12.19 -12.69
CA ASP A 38 2.12 11.94 -13.19
C ASP A 38 2.10 10.96 -14.38
N TYR A 39 2.61 9.75 -14.13
CA TYR A 39 2.61 8.65 -15.08
C TYR A 39 1.22 8.00 -15.20
N ARG A 40 0.68 7.98 -16.43
CA ARG A 40 -0.61 7.38 -16.79
C ARG A 40 -0.44 5.95 -17.30
N SER A 41 -0.10 5.02 -16.39
CA SER A 41 -0.05 3.60 -16.76
C SER A 41 -1.38 3.15 -17.36
N LYS A 42 -1.31 2.58 -18.57
CA LYS A 42 -2.48 2.11 -19.33
C LYS A 42 -3.29 1.09 -18.53
N ALA A 43 -2.63 0.19 -17.81
CA ALA A 43 -3.29 -0.87 -17.06
C ALA A 43 -4.06 -0.32 -15.85
N ILE A 44 -3.48 0.66 -15.14
CA ILE A 44 -4.12 1.33 -14.01
C ILE A 44 -5.27 2.22 -14.49
N GLU A 45 -5.07 3.07 -15.50
CA GLU A 45 -6.15 3.91 -16.03
C GLU A 45 -7.34 3.08 -16.53
N GLN A 46 -7.09 1.94 -17.19
CA GLN A 46 -8.15 1.02 -17.60
C GLN A 46 -8.84 0.29 -16.43
N SER A 47 -8.13 0.04 -15.33
CA SER A 47 -8.72 -0.63 -14.15
C SER A 47 -9.58 0.32 -13.31
N TYR A 48 -9.35 1.64 -13.43
CA TYR A 48 -10.11 2.70 -12.76
C TYR A 48 -10.85 3.63 -13.76
N GLN A 49 -11.17 3.10 -14.95
CA GLN A 49 -11.99 3.79 -15.93
C GLN A 49 -13.45 3.82 -15.48
N LEU A 50 -14.15 4.92 -15.75
CA LEU A 50 -15.53 5.11 -15.32
C LEU A 50 -16.54 4.29 -16.15
N ILE A 51 -16.24 4.09 -17.43
CA ILE A 51 -17.11 3.40 -18.38
C ILE A 51 -16.34 2.22 -18.96
N ASN A 52 -16.86 1.02 -18.76
CA ASN A 52 -16.32 -0.19 -19.36
C ASN A 52 -17.15 -0.57 -20.61
N MET A 53 -16.60 -0.32 -21.80
CA MET A 53 -17.27 -0.64 -23.07
C MET A 53 -17.12 -2.10 -23.53
N ARG A 54 -16.54 -2.99 -22.69
CA ARG A 54 -16.38 -4.42 -23.05
C ARG A 54 -17.70 -5.17 -22.89
N GLY A 55 -18.58 -5.03 -23.87
CA GLY A 55 -19.88 -5.71 -23.94
C GLY A 55 -21.00 -4.95 -23.24
N LEU A 56 -22.24 -5.19 -23.71
CA LEU A 56 -23.42 -4.42 -23.32
C LEU A 56 -23.72 -4.51 -21.81
N LYS A 57 -23.54 -5.68 -21.19
CA LYS A 57 -23.75 -5.88 -19.75
C LYS A 57 -22.80 -5.02 -18.89
N ASN A 58 -21.52 -5.00 -19.24
CA ASN A 58 -20.52 -4.21 -18.51
C ASN A 58 -20.72 -2.70 -18.74
N PHE A 59 -21.14 -2.33 -19.94
CA PHE A 59 -21.49 -0.94 -20.26
C PHE A 59 -22.67 -0.46 -19.41
N LEU A 60 -23.79 -1.19 -19.42
CA LEU A 60 -24.97 -0.86 -18.61
C LEU A 60 -24.66 -0.80 -17.11
N ALA A 61 -23.91 -1.79 -16.59
CA ALA A 61 -23.46 -1.77 -15.19
C ALA A 61 -22.59 -0.54 -14.88
N SER A 62 -21.71 -0.13 -15.80
CA SER A 62 -20.87 1.07 -15.62
C SER A 62 -21.70 2.35 -15.61
N ILE A 63 -22.74 2.44 -16.43
CA ILE A 63 -23.66 3.59 -16.45
C ILE A 63 -24.46 3.67 -15.14
N LEU A 64 -24.99 2.55 -14.66
CA LEU A 64 -25.71 2.49 -13.37
C LEU A 64 -24.82 2.90 -12.19
N CYS A 65 -23.53 2.52 -12.22
CA CYS A 65 -22.56 2.83 -11.17
C CYS A 65 -21.75 4.12 -11.44
N LEU A 66 -22.08 4.90 -12.49
CA LEU A 66 -21.24 6.00 -12.96
C LEU A 66 -21.12 7.11 -11.91
N HIS A 67 -22.25 7.51 -11.31
CA HIS A 67 -22.29 8.54 -10.27
C HIS A 67 -21.39 8.20 -9.08
N GLU A 68 -21.52 6.98 -8.55
CA GLU A 68 -20.73 6.52 -7.41
C GLU A 68 -19.25 6.36 -7.77
N SER A 69 -18.95 5.91 -8.99
CA SER A 69 -17.58 5.81 -9.50
C SER A 69 -16.93 7.20 -9.67
N MET A 70 -17.68 8.19 -10.12
CA MET A 70 -17.24 9.59 -10.22
C MET A 70 -17.00 10.21 -8.84
N LYS A 71 -17.92 10.02 -7.89
CA LYS A 71 -17.74 10.46 -6.50
C LYS A 71 -16.48 9.87 -5.89
N LYS A 72 -16.27 8.56 -6.03
CA LYS A 72 -15.05 7.86 -5.59
C LYS A 72 -13.81 8.51 -6.20
N LYS A 73 -13.75 8.66 -7.52
CA LYS A 73 -12.59 9.25 -8.22
C LYS A 73 -12.33 10.69 -7.78
N LYS A 74 -13.39 11.48 -7.57
CA LYS A 74 -13.29 12.87 -7.07
C LYS A 74 -12.71 12.92 -5.65
N LYS A 75 -13.16 12.05 -4.73
CA LYS A 75 -12.63 11.97 -3.35
C LYS A 75 -11.14 11.64 -3.32
N PHE A 76 -10.69 10.65 -4.11
CA PHE A 76 -9.25 10.32 -4.20
C PHE A 76 -8.44 11.46 -4.82
N ARG A 77 -8.93 12.08 -5.90
CA ARG A 77 -8.24 13.24 -6.52
C ARG A 77 -8.13 14.42 -5.56
N PHE A 78 -9.16 14.67 -4.74
CA PHE A 78 -9.12 15.71 -3.72
C PHE A 78 -8.00 15.45 -2.71
N PHE A 79 -7.89 14.22 -2.20
CA PHE A 79 -6.80 13.83 -1.32
C PHE A 79 -5.43 14.00 -1.98
N SER A 80 -5.25 13.48 -3.20
CA SER A 80 -3.98 13.63 -3.91
C SER A 80 -3.63 15.11 -4.10
N LYS A 81 -4.56 15.95 -4.55
CA LYS A 81 -4.29 17.39 -4.74
C LYS A 81 -3.93 18.10 -3.43
N ALA A 82 -4.49 17.68 -2.31
CA ALA A 82 -4.26 18.33 -1.02
C ALA A 82 -2.97 17.88 -0.33
N PHE A 83 -2.55 16.62 -0.50
CA PHE A 83 -1.48 16.01 0.31
C PHE A 83 -0.32 15.41 -0.49
N VAL A 84 -0.45 15.30 -1.81
CA VAL A 84 0.54 14.66 -2.69
C VAL A 84 0.89 15.62 -3.84
N PRO A 85 2.03 16.33 -3.77
CA PRO A 85 2.61 17.02 -4.91
C PRO A 85 2.75 16.07 -6.09
N ILE A 86 2.24 16.48 -7.24
CA ILE A 86 2.27 15.73 -8.49
C ILE A 86 2.87 16.65 -9.54
N SER A 87 3.75 16.12 -10.39
CA SER A 87 4.38 16.86 -11.48
C SER A 87 3.34 17.47 -12.43
N ASP A 88 3.57 18.70 -12.89
CA ASP A 88 2.69 19.39 -13.85
C ASP A 88 2.63 18.69 -15.22
N VAL A 89 3.70 17.98 -15.59
CA VAL A 89 3.80 17.22 -16.83
C VAL A 89 3.18 15.83 -16.64
N ILE A 90 2.35 15.43 -17.59
CA ILE A 90 1.75 14.10 -17.66
C ILE A 90 2.60 13.23 -18.58
N TYR A 91 2.93 12.02 -18.11
CA TYR A 91 3.76 11.06 -18.84
C TYR A 91 2.96 9.80 -19.19
N TYR A 92 3.21 9.24 -20.38
CA TYR A 92 2.54 8.04 -20.89
C TYR A 92 3.51 6.91 -21.23
N SER A 93 4.81 7.19 -21.29
CA SER A 93 5.83 6.19 -21.60
C SER A 93 7.17 6.48 -20.90
N ALA A 94 8.04 5.47 -20.81
CA ALA A 94 9.33 5.60 -20.15
C ALA A 94 10.28 6.62 -20.83
N PRO A 95 10.37 6.69 -22.18
CA PRO A 95 11.20 7.70 -22.84
C PRO A 95 10.77 9.15 -22.59
N GLU A 96 9.51 9.39 -22.18
CA GLU A 96 9.03 10.74 -21.89
C GLU A 96 9.52 11.26 -20.53
N ILE A 97 9.88 10.37 -19.59
CA ILE A 97 10.30 10.75 -18.24
C ILE A 97 11.66 11.44 -18.33
N SER A 98 11.66 12.75 -18.07
CA SER A 98 12.82 13.62 -18.23
C SER A 98 13.87 13.43 -17.12
N ASN A 99 15.13 13.75 -17.41
CA ASN A 99 16.23 13.78 -16.44
C ASN A 99 16.16 14.99 -15.48
N GLN A 100 14.97 15.47 -15.14
CA GLN A 100 14.80 16.63 -14.26
C GLN A 100 14.89 16.28 -12.76
N TYR A 101 15.02 14.99 -12.44
CA TYR A 101 15.12 14.48 -11.08
C TYR A 101 16.53 13.99 -10.82
N ASP A 102 17.08 14.36 -9.67
CA ASP A 102 18.38 13.87 -9.20
C ASP A 102 18.30 12.36 -8.86
N MET A 103 17.12 11.91 -8.42
CA MET A 103 16.81 10.51 -8.12
C MET A 103 15.33 10.23 -8.39
N CYS A 104 15.03 9.05 -8.96
CA CYS A 104 13.68 8.53 -9.05
C CYS A 104 13.50 7.28 -8.17
N PHE A 105 12.53 7.29 -7.26
CA PHE A 105 12.10 6.09 -6.56
C PHE A 105 10.92 5.43 -7.28
N VAL A 106 11.04 4.12 -7.55
CA VAL A 106 9.96 3.30 -8.10
C VAL A 106 9.40 2.39 -7.02
N GLY A 107 8.10 2.48 -6.76
CA GLY A 107 7.42 1.87 -5.61
C GLY A 107 6.94 2.93 -4.60
N SER A 108 6.42 2.56 -3.44
CA SER A 108 6.09 1.20 -2.97
C SER A 108 4.88 0.62 -3.71
N ASP A 109 4.36 -0.49 -3.19
CA ASP A 109 3.23 -1.28 -3.65
C ASP A 109 3.59 -2.29 -4.76
N GLN A 110 2.58 -2.91 -5.33
CA GLN A 110 2.69 -3.99 -6.32
C GLN A 110 3.08 -3.48 -7.72
N VAL A 111 3.97 -2.48 -7.80
CA VAL A 111 4.40 -1.84 -9.06
C VAL A 111 5.04 -2.82 -10.05
N TRP A 112 5.55 -3.95 -9.57
CA TRP A 112 6.10 -5.04 -10.39
C TRP A 112 5.13 -6.19 -10.63
N SER A 113 3.88 -6.13 -10.14
CA SER A 113 2.89 -7.17 -10.41
C SER A 113 2.55 -7.23 -11.89
N LYS A 114 2.90 -8.36 -12.52
CA LYS A 114 2.56 -8.67 -13.91
C LYS A 114 1.05 -8.71 -14.12
N ARG A 115 0.27 -9.22 -13.15
CA ARG A 115 -1.20 -9.23 -13.21
C ARG A 115 -1.79 -7.83 -13.21
N ILE A 116 -1.34 -6.94 -12.32
CA ILE A 116 -1.88 -5.57 -12.24
C ILE A 116 -1.50 -4.76 -13.48
N ASN A 117 -0.23 -4.83 -13.89
CA ASN A 117 0.28 -4.11 -15.06
C ASN A 117 -0.15 -4.75 -16.40
N ARG A 118 -0.74 -5.95 -16.39
CA ARG A 118 -1.07 -6.76 -17.57
C ARG A 118 0.15 -7.02 -18.46
N GLY A 119 1.28 -7.28 -17.84
CA GLY A 119 2.59 -7.40 -18.46
C GLY A 119 3.69 -6.75 -17.61
N PHE A 120 4.86 -6.54 -18.21
CA PHE A 120 5.95 -5.78 -17.60
C PHE A 120 5.90 -4.34 -18.11
N ASP A 121 5.48 -3.41 -17.24
CA ASP A 121 5.37 -1.99 -17.60
C ASP A 121 6.78 -1.35 -17.62
N PRO A 122 7.25 -0.83 -18.78
CA PRO A 122 8.60 -0.28 -18.92
C PRO A 122 8.96 0.81 -17.90
N VAL A 123 7.99 1.61 -17.47
CA VAL A 123 8.21 2.69 -16.51
C VAL A 123 8.51 2.11 -15.13
N PHE A 124 7.70 1.17 -14.65
CA PHE A 124 7.93 0.54 -13.36
C PHE A 124 9.17 -0.37 -13.34
N TRP A 125 9.67 -0.78 -14.51
CA TRP A 125 10.94 -1.49 -14.66
C TRP A 125 12.15 -0.57 -14.94
N GLY A 126 11.98 0.74 -14.76
CA GLY A 126 13.09 1.69 -14.80
C GLY A 126 13.67 1.91 -16.20
N GLN A 127 12.94 1.63 -17.29
CA GLN A 127 13.43 1.78 -18.66
C GLN A 127 13.47 3.25 -19.14
N PHE A 128 13.93 4.15 -18.29
CA PHE A 128 14.10 5.58 -18.53
C PHE A 128 15.45 6.05 -17.97
N ASN A 129 15.90 7.24 -18.36
CA ASN A 129 17.20 7.78 -18.00
C ASN A 129 17.23 8.34 -16.57
N GLY A 130 18.43 8.68 -16.08
CA GLY A 130 18.62 9.24 -14.73
C GLY A 130 18.86 8.19 -13.64
N LYS A 131 19.14 8.64 -12.43
CA LYS A 131 19.41 7.78 -11.27
C LYS A 131 18.11 7.22 -10.71
N LYS A 132 18.06 5.91 -10.46
CA LYS A 132 16.83 5.21 -10.09
C LYS A 132 17.07 4.22 -8.96
N ALA A 133 16.18 4.24 -7.98
CA ALA A 133 16.13 3.27 -6.91
C ALA A 133 14.73 2.66 -6.86
N THR A 134 14.60 1.40 -6.45
CA THR A 134 13.30 0.91 -6.01
C THR A 134 13.11 1.22 -4.54
N TYR A 135 11.88 1.53 -4.12
CA TYR A 135 11.53 1.60 -2.70
C TYR A 135 10.38 0.64 -2.41
N ALA A 136 10.62 -0.39 -1.58
CA ALA A 136 9.61 -1.36 -1.17
C ALA A 136 8.81 -1.93 -2.37
N ALA A 137 9.48 -2.20 -3.49
CA ALA A 137 8.81 -2.77 -4.66
C ALA A 137 8.27 -4.17 -4.36
N SER A 138 7.13 -4.50 -4.94
CA SER A 138 6.46 -5.79 -4.74
C SER A 138 5.89 -6.32 -6.05
N MET A 139 5.89 -7.64 -6.20
CA MET A 139 5.23 -8.35 -7.31
C MET A 139 3.82 -8.81 -6.93
N GLY A 140 3.41 -8.63 -5.68
CA GLY A 140 2.19 -9.22 -5.16
C GLY A 140 2.38 -10.72 -4.98
N THR A 141 1.48 -11.51 -5.53
CA THR A 141 1.44 -12.98 -5.34
C THR A 141 1.70 -13.72 -6.65
N ASP A 142 2.15 -12.99 -7.68
CA ASP A 142 2.51 -13.55 -8.98
C ASP A 142 3.97 -14.06 -8.91
N HIS A 143 4.15 -15.36 -8.70
CA HIS A 143 5.49 -15.99 -8.61
C HIS A 143 5.74 -17.06 -9.68
N SER A 144 5.03 -17.00 -10.82
CA SER A 144 5.21 -17.93 -11.93
C SER A 144 5.74 -17.23 -13.18
N TYR A 145 7.07 -17.18 -13.26
CA TYR A 145 7.78 -16.66 -14.44
C TYR A 145 8.43 -17.79 -15.24
N SER A 146 8.27 -17.74 -16.55
CA SER A 146 9.01 -18.61 -17.47
C SER A 146 10.50 -18.25 -17.49
N SER A 147 11.36 -19.15 -17.97
CA SER A 147 12.80 -18.87 -18.10
C SER A 147 13.09 -17.63 -18.97
N ALA A 148 12.28 -17.40 -20.00
CA ALA A 148 12.36 -16.21 -20.84
C ALA A 148 11.98 -14.92 -20.09
N GLU A 149 11.06 -15.00 -19.13
CA GLU A 149 10.67 -13.87 -18.30
C GLU A 149 11.72 -13.58 -17.23
N TYR A 150 12.28 -14.60 -16.59
CA TYR A 150 13.43 -14.42 -15.70
C TYR A 150 14.63 -13.76 -16.40
N ALA A 151 14.88 -14.11 -17.67
CA ALA A 151 15.90 -13.42 -18.47
C ALA A 151 15.57 -11.93 -18.67
N LYS A 152 14.30 -11.56 -18.86
CA LYS A 152 13.87 -10.14 -18.92
C LYS A 152 14.04 -9.44 -17.59
N LEU A 153 13.62 -10.07 -16.48
CA LEU A 153 13.77 -9.53 -15.13
C LEU A 153 15.24 -9.22 -14.82
N LYS A 154 16.15 -10.15 -15.13
CA LYS A 154 17.60 -9.93 -15.04
C LYS A 154 18.06 -8.71 -15.83
N GLY A 155 17.50 -8.49 -17.02
CA GLY A 155 17.74 -7.27 -17.80
C GLY A 155 17.21 -6.01 -17.11
N TYR A 156 15.98 -6.05 -16.60
CA TYR A 156 15.33 -4.90 -15.96
C TYR A 156 16.00 -4.47 -14.64
N LEU A 157 16.47 -5.40 -13.83
CA LEU A 157 17.18 -5.07 -12.57
C LEU A 157 18.48 -4.27 -12.82
N LYS A 158 19.06 -4.33 -14.03
CA LYS A 158 20.22 -3.52 -14.39
C LYS A 158 19.90 -2.03 -14.47
N ASN A 159 18.64 -1.68 -14.74
CA ASN A 159 18.23 -0.29 -14.90
C ASN A 159 18.33 0.52 -13.61
N PHE A 160 18.25 -0.12 -12.44
CA PHE A 160 18.25 0.54 -11.14
C PHE A 160 19.66 0.60 -10.55
N ASP A 161 20.00 1.70 -9.90
CA ASP A 161 21.23 1.89 -9.15
C ASP A 161 21.13 1.22 -7.76
N PHE A 162 19.95 1.29 -7.14
CA PHE A 162 19.66 0.69 -5.84
C PHE A 162 18.38 -0.13 -5.89
N LEU A 163 18.37 -1.24 -5.15
CA LEU A 163 17.25 -2.16 -5.12
C LEU A 163 16.78 -2.41 -3.68
N SER A 164 15.48 -2.22 -3.46
CA SER A 164 14.76 -2.71 -2.30
C SER A 164 13.42 -3.33 -2.66
N THR A 165 12.98 -4.27 -1.84
CA THR A 165 11.69 -4.95 -1.93
C THR A 165 10.92 -4.82 -0.62
N ARG A 166 9.60 -5.00 -0.66
CA ARG A 166 8.76 -4.95 0.55
C ARG A 166 8.72 -6.26 1.33
N GLU A 167 9.01 -7.37 0.66
CA GLU A 167 8.96 -8.71 1.23
C GLU A 167 10.27 -9.48 0.94
N ASP A 168 10.70 -10.32 1.89
CA ASP A 168 11.94 -11.11 1.77
C ASP A 168 11.86 -12.18 0.68
N SER A 169 10.67 -12.73 0.45
CA SER A 169 10.41 -13.71 -0.61
C SER A 169 10.86 -13.18 -1.97
N LEU A 170 10.44 -11.95 -2.32
CA LEU A 170 10.80 -11.28 -3.56
C LEU A 170 12.29 -10.92 -3.59
N ARG A 171 12.87 -10.48 -2.46
CA ARG A 171 14.32 -10.26 -2.37
C ARG A 171 15.07 -11.54 -2.74
N ASN A 172 14.68 -12.66 -2.13
CA ASN A 172 15.33 -13.96 -2.34
C ASN A 172 15.12 -14.48 -3.77
N GLU A 173 13.96 -14.22 -4.38
CA GLU A 173 13.67 -14.57 -5.78
C GLU A 173 14.51 -13.76 -6.77
N MET A 174 14.73 -12.46 -6.50
CA MET A 174 15.44 -11.54 -7.40
C MET A 174 16.95 -11.52 -7.19
N ALA A 175 17.45 -11.84 -5.99
CA ALA A 175 18.87 -11.77 -5.66
C ALA A 175 19.79 -12.57 -6.63
N PRO A 176 19.44 -13.79 -7.09
CA PRO A 176 20.25 -14.52 -8.06
C PRO A 176 20.31 -13.89 -9.47
N LEU A 177 19.46 -12.89 -9.74
CA LEU A 177 19.34 -12.26 -11.06
C LEU A 177 20.21 -11.00 -11.21
N THR A 178 20.86 -10.53 -10.14
CA THR A 178 21.65 -9.30 -10.15
C THR A 178 22.82 -9.37 -9.16
N ASP A 179 23.89 -8.63 -9.45
CA ASP A 179 25.04 -8.50 -8.54
C ASP A 179 24.82 -7.38 -7.50
N LYS A 180 23.71 -6.65 -7.60
CA LYS A 180 23.36 -5.58 -6.66
C LYS A 180 22.75 -6.15 -5.38
N GLN A 181 23.09 -5.56 -4.24
CA GLN A 181 22.41 -5.87 -2.99
C GLN A 181 20.94 -5.42 -3.08
N ILE A 182 20.04 -6.31 -2.69
CA ILE A 182 18.60 -6.02 -2.55
C ILE A 182 18.27 -5.99 -1.06
N GLN A 183 17.79 -4.85 -0.57
CA GLN A 183 17.38 -4.71 0.83
C GLN A 183 15.87 -4.91 0.97
N THR A 184 15.42 -5.68 1.96
CA THR A 184 14.01 -5.68 2.36
C THR A 184 13.79 -4.44 3.23
N VAL A 185 12.77 -3.63 2.92
CA VAL A 185 12.46 -2.39 3.65
C VAL A 185 10.98 -2.34 4.03
N VAL A 186 10.64 -1.52 5.02
CA VAL A 186 9.24 -1.29 5.40
C VAL A 186 8.48 -0.59 4.27
N ASP A 187 7.18 -0.86 4.20
CA ASP A 187 6.27 -0.05 3.38
C ASP A 187 6.27 1.42 3.86
N PRO A 188 6.15 2.41 2.96
CA PRO A 188 6.18 3.82 3.32
C PRO A 188 5.18 4.21 4.41
N THR A 189 4.05 3.51 4.52
CA THR A 189 3.06 3.77 5.58
C THR A 189 3.64 3.65 6.99
N LEU A 190 4.74 2.93 7.18
CA LEU A 190 5.43 2.78 8.47
C LEU A 190 6.58 3.77 8.67
N LEU A 191 6.95 4.56 7.65
CA LEU A 191 8.06 5.54 7.72
C LEU A 191 7.68 6.85 8.42
N ILE A 192 6.38 7.16 8.48
CA ILE A 192 5.85 8.37 9.08
C ILE A 192 5.22 8.09 10.44
N SER A 193 5.10 9.13 11.25
CA SER A 193 4.62 8.99 12.62
C SER A 193 3.10 8.83 12.67
N ARG A 194 2.59 8.28 13.79
CA ARG A 194 1.16 8.35 14.10
C ARG A 194 0.63 9.79 14.04
N LYS A 195 1.43 10.77 14.46
CA LYS A 195 1.04 12.19 14.45
C LYS A 195 0.80 12.71 13.03
N ASP A 196 1.57 12.25 12.06
CA ASP A 196 1.37 12.61 10.65
C ASP A 196 0.01 12.13 10.14
N TYR A 197 -0.43 10.94 10.57
CA TYR A 197 -1.77 10.43 10.28
C TYR A 197 -2.87 11.21 11.00
N GLU A 198 -2.68 11.53 12.28
CA GLU A 198 -3.62 12.37 13.04
C GLU A 198 -3.83 13.74 12.39
N ASN A 199 -2.77 14.34 11.81
CA ASN A 199 -2.83 15.65 11.16
C ASN A 199 -3.70 15.67 9.89
N ILE A 200 -3.86 14.53 9.21
CA ILE A 200 -4.70 14.43 8.00
C ILE A 200 -6.07 13.82 8.28
N ALA A 201 -6.27 13.19 9.44
CA ALA A 201 -7.45 12.42 9.75
C ALA A 201 -8.71 13.29 9.88
N ILE A 202 -9.84 12.78 9.38
CA ILE A 202 -11.17 13.30 9.70
C ILE A 202 -11.82 12.32 10.67
N LYS A 203 -12.09 12.76 11.91
CA LYS A 203 -12.71 11.91 12.93
C LYS A 203 -14.11 11.44 12.45
N PRO A 204 -14.42 10.14 12.51
CA PRO A 204 -15.76 9.64 12.19
C PRO A 204 -16.77 10.06 13.26
N GLN A 205 -18.06 10.03 12.90
CA GLN A 205 -19.15 10.29 13.86
C GLN A 205 -19.43 9.06 14.73
N GLU A 206 -19.17 7.87 14.19
CA GLU A 206 -19.31 6.62 14.88
C GLU A 206 -18.22 6.48 15.97
N GLU A 207 -18.63 5.97 17.12
CA GLU A 207 -17.77 5.69 18.26
C GLU A 207 -17.95 4.24 18.72
N ASN A 208 -16.98 3.75 19.51
CA ASN A 208 -16.95 2.40 20.08
C ASN A 208 -17.25 1.28 19.08
N TYR A 209 -16.30 1.00 18.19
CA TYR A 209 -16.43 -0.03 17.16
C TYR A 209 -15.14 -0.83 16.90
N VAL A 210 -15.32 -2.03 16.37
CA VAL A 210 -14.31 -2.76 15.60
C VAL A 210 -14.43 -2.34 14.15
N LEU A 211 -13.32 -1.93 13.55
CA LEU A 211 -13.25 -1.66 12.12
C LEU A 211 -12.89 -2.95 11.39
N TYR A 212 -13.76 -3.41 10.50
CA TYR A 212 -13.44 -4.51 9.59
C TYR A 212 -13.16 -3.97 8.18
N TYR A 213 -11.88 -3.92 7.81
CA TYR A 213 -11.45 -3.52 6.48
C TYR A 213 -11.26 -4.74 5.56
N GLN A 214 -12.33 -5.09 4.86
CA GLN A 214 -12.44 -6.32 4.09
C GLN A 214 -12.17 -6.08 2.61
N MET A 215 -10.92 -6.30 2.19
CA MET A 215 -10.53 -6.27 0.78
C MET A 215 -10.77 -7.61 0.08
N GLU A 216 -10.64 -8.70 0.84
CA GLU A 216 -10.88 -10.06 0.37
C GLU A 216 -11.96 -10.71 1.23
N TYR A 217 -12.99 -11.21 0.56
CA TYR A 217 -14.12 -11.86 1.22
C TYR A 217 -13.78 -13.29 1.62
N HIS A 218 -14.20 -13.68 2.82
CA HIS A 218 -14.22 -15.06 3.28
C HIS A 218 -15.43 -15.24 4.21
N PRO A 219 -16.22 -16.31 4.04
CA PRO A 219 -17.52 -16.45 4.70
C PRO A 219 -17.45 -16.51 6.24
N GLN A 220 -16.36 -17.03 6.79
CA GLN A 220 -16.16 -17.12 8.24
C GLN A 220 -15.62 -15.82 8.87
N SER A 221 -15.15 -14.85 8.08
CA SER A 221 -14.52 -13.65 8.65
C SER A 221 -15.48 -12.81 9.48
N LYS A 222 -16.78 -12.78 9.13
CA LYS A 222 -17.79 -12.07 9.91
C LYS A 222 -17.91 -12.62 11.32
N ASP A 223 -17.77 -13.94 11.50
CA ASP A 223 -17.92 -14.60 12.80
C ASP A 223 -16.72 -14.28 13.69
N PHE A 224 -15.51 -14.26 13.11
CA PHE A 224 -14.31 -13.78 13.79
C PHE A 224 -14.48 -12.32 14.26
N VAL A 225 -14.94 -11.44 13.37
CA VAL A 225 -15.14 -10.02 13.68
C VAL A 225 -16.22 -9.83 14.75
N ALA A 226 -17.32 -10.59 14.67
CA ALA A 226 -18.37 -10.61 15.69
C ALA A 226 -17.84 -11.10 17.04
N ASN A 227 -16.99 -12.14 17.05
CA ASN A 227 -16.36 -12.66 18.25
C ASN A 227 -15.49 -11.60 18.95
N ILE A 228 -14.73 -10.80 18.20
CA ILE A 228 -13.96 -9.68 18.77
C ILE A 228 -14.88 -8.57 19.26
N ALA A 229 -15.87 -8.19 18.46
CA ALA A 229 -16.78 -7.10 18.80
C ALA A 229 -17.61 -7.38 20.07
N LYS A 230 -18.08 -8.62 20.26
CA LYS A 230 -18.78 -9.06 21.49
C LYS A 230 -17.89 -8.97 22.73
N GLN A 231 -16.61 -9.35 22.62
CA GLN A 231 -15.66 -9.27 23.74
C GLN A 231 -15.33 -7.83 24.14
N LEU A 232 -15.42 -6.90 23.19
CA LEU A 232 -15.15 -5.48 23.39
C LEU A 232 -16.41 -4.64 23.67
N ASP A 233 -17.58 -5.27 23.70
CA ASP A 233 -18.89 -4.60 23.83
C ASP A 233 -19.04 -3.41 22.86
N CYS A 234 -18.82 -3.67 21.57
CA CYS A 234 -18.78 -2.63 20.55
C CYS A 234 -19.47 -3.06 19.25
N LYS A 235 -19.84 -2.08 18.41
CA LYS A 235 -20.42 -2.33 17.09
C LYS A 235 -19.35 -2.74 16.06
N VAL A 236 -19.78 -3.27 14.92
CA VAL A 236 -18.90 -3.54 13.77
C VAL A 236 -19.14 -2.49 12.70
N ILE A 237 -18.06 -1.88 12.20
CA ILE A 237 -18.09 -1.08 10.98
C ILE A 237 -17.34 -1.84 9.90
N THR A 238 -18.03 -2.24 8.83
CA THR A 238 -17.38 -2.89 7.68
C THR A 238 -17.13 -1.87 6.58
N LEU A 239 -15.88 -1.80 6.12
CA LEU A 239 -15.46 -1.04 4.94
C LEU A 239 -15.08 -1.99 3.80
N MET A 240 -15.60 -1.71 2.60
CA MET A 240 -15.34 -2.41 1.33
C MET A 240 -15.83 -3.87 1.19
N GLY A 241 -16.24 -4.52 2.28
CA GLY A 241 -16.84 -5.85 2.28
C GLY A 241 -18.32 -5.87 1.86
N PRO A 242 -18.95 -7.05 1.72
CA PRO A 242 -20.40 -7.15 1.62
C PRO A 242 -21.13 -6.59 2.85
N ASN A 243 -22.38 -6.20 2.64
CA ASN A 243 -23.29 -5.89 3.74
C ASN A 243 -23.81 -7.22 4.32
N GLU A 244 -23.29 -7.62 5.47
CA GLU A 244 -23.62 -8.89 6.12
C GLU A 244 -24.38 -8.65 7.43
N GLN A 245 -25.14 -9.64 7.86
CA GLN A 245 -25.77 -9.62 9.19
C GLN A 245 -24.82 -10.20 10.23
N TYR A 246 -24.64 -9.47 11.33
CA TYR A 246 -23.85 -9.89 12.48
C TYR A 246 -24.78 -10.27 13.62
N GLU A 247 -24.74 -11.54 14.04
CA GLU A 247 -25.62 -12.03 15.09
C GLU A 247 -25.26 -11.42 16.46
N GLY A 248 -26.19 -10.68 17.06
CA GLY A 248 -26.02 -10.07 18.38
C GLY A 248 -25.02 -8.91 18.43
N VAL A 249 -24.71 -8.28 17.29
CA VAL A 249 -23.81 -7.12 17.20
C VAL A 249 -24.40 -6.09 16.24
N GLU A 250 -24.46 -4.83 16.65
CA GLU A 250 -24.83 -3.72 15.77
C GLU A 250 -23.82 -3.62 14.61
N HIS A 251 -24.31 -3.48 13.38
CA HIS A 251 -23.48 -3.40 12.19
C HIS A 251 -23.78 -2.15 11.37
N ILE A 252 -22.70 -1.46 10.96
CA ILE A 252 -22.74 -0.35 10.03
C ILE A 252 -21.89 -0.72 8.81
N HIS A 253 -22.52 -0.78 7.65
CA HIS A 253 -21.84 -1.00 6.38
C HIS A 253 -21.54 0.32 5.69
N LYS A 254 -20.32 0.47 5.17
CA LYS A 254 -19.88 1.67 4.45
C LYS A 254 -19.01 1.29 3.24
N MET A 255 -19.21 2.03 2.15
CA MET A 255 -18.49 1.87 0.90
C MET A 255 -17.60 3.07 0.58
N ILE A 256 -16.69 2.91 -0.39
CA ILE A 256 -15.73 3.96 -0.77
C ILE A 256 -16.38 5.32 -1.14
N PRO A 257 -17.53 5.38 -1.84
CA PRO A 257 -18.15 6.68 -2.11
C PRO A 257 -18.57 7.41 -0.83
N GLU A 258 -18.75 6.71 0.28
CA GLU A 258 -19.15 7.24 1.58
C GLU A 258 -17.94 7.65 2.42
N VAL A 259 -16.81 6.95 2.29
CA VAL A 259 -15.59 7.20 3.09
C VAL A 259 -14.44 7.72 2.22
N ASN A 260 -14.00 8.96 2.43
CA ASN A 260 -12.80 9.51 1.79
C ASN A 260 -11.51 9.02 2.48
N VAL A 261 -10.34 9.34 1.92
CA VAL A 261 -9.05 8.84 2.43
C VAL A 261 -8.76 9.32 3.86
N GLN A 262 -9.08 10.58 4.17
CA GLN A 262 -8.87 11.17 5.49
C GLN A 262 -9.84 10.58 6.54
N GLU A 263 -11.09 10.33 6.14
CA GLU A 263 -12.08 9.62 6.97
C GLU A 263 -11.63 8.19 7.25
N PHE A 264 -11.07 7.49 6.26
CA PHE A 264 -10.52 6.14 6.46
C PHE A 264 -9.40 6.12 7.52
N VAL A 265 -8.48 7.09 7.48
CA VAL A 265 -7.46 7.26 8.53
C VAL A 265 -8.13 7.52 9.88
N GLY A 266 -9.17 8.35 9.92
CA GLY A 266 -9.98 8.58 11.11
C GLY A 266 -10.63 7.32 11.67
N TYR A 267 -11.18 6.46 10.82
CA TYR A 267 -11.76 5.18 11.24
C TYR A 267 -10.72 4.26 11.87
N ILE A 268 -9.50 4.19 11.32
CA ILE A 268 -8.43 3.38 11.92
C ILE A 268 -8.03 3.94 13.30
N LEU A 269 -7.77 5.25 13.39
CA LEU A 269 -7.33 5.89 14.63
C LEU A 269 -8.34 5.73 15.78
N ASN A 270 -9.64 5.77 15.47
CA ASN A 270 -10.71 5.74 16.46
C ASN A 270 -11.29 4.34 16.72
N ALA A 271 -10.92 3.32 15.93
CA ALA A 271 -11.34 1.94 16.17
C ALA A 271 -10.82 1.42 17.53
N ARG A 272 -11.61 0.57 18.20
CA ARG A 272 -11.13 -0.22 19.35
C ARG A 272 -10.14 -1.29 18.91
N CYS A 273 -10.41 -1.92 17.78
CA CYS A 273 -9.54 -2.88 17.11
C CYS A 273 -9.82 -2.83 15.60
N VAL A 274 -8.80 -3.07 14.78
CA VAL A 274 -8.93 -3.20 13.32
C VAL A 274 -8.74 -4.65 12.91
N VAL A 275 -9.70 -5.22 12.20
CA VAL A 275 -9.56 -6.53 11.56
C VAL A 275 -9.42 -6.28 10.06
N ALA A 276 -8.46 -6.93 9.40
CA ALA A 276 -8.26 -6.75 7.97
C ALA A 276 -7.75 -8.01 7.28
N SER A 277 -8.02 -8.13 5.98
CA SER A 277 -7.54 -9.22 5.11
C SER A 277 -6.56 -8.74 4.04
N SER A 278 -5.92 -7.60 4.23
CA SER A 278 -4.97 -7.03 3.25
C SER A 278 -3.75 -6.43 3.90
N PHE A 279 -2.65 -6.34 3.14
CA PHE A 279 -1.39 -5.76 3.60
C PHE A 279 -1.55 -4.37 4.23
N HIS A 280 -2.11 -3.39 3.51
CA HIS A 280 -2.27 -2.04 4.07
C HIS A 280 -3.30 -1.98 5.20
N GLY A 281 -4.27 -2.90 5.21
CA GLY A 281 -5.17 -3.06 6.35
C GLY A 281 -4.48 -3.56 7.61
N THR A 282 -3.32 -4.20 7.48
CA THR A 282 -2.44 -4.61 8.59
C THR A 282 -1.42 -3.53 8.93
N ALA A 283 -0.74 -2.96 7.92
CA ALA A 283 0.33 -1.99 8.12
C ALA A 283 -0.14 -0.66 8.73
N LEU A 284 -1.32 -0.14 8.33
CA LEU A 284 -1.82 1.15 8.80
C LEU A 284 -2.19 1.15 10.30
N PRO A 285 -2.91 0.14 10.84
CA PRO A 285 -3.10 0.02 12.29
C PRO A 285 -1.78 -0.08 13.07
N ILE A 286 -0.77 -0.79 12.55
CA ILE A 286 0.57 -0.83 13.15
C ILE A 286 1.17 0.58 13.20
N ALA A 287 1.18 1.31 12.07
CA ALA A 287 1.69 2.68 11.98
C ALA A 287 0.99 3.64 12.94
N MET A 288 -0.30 3.42 13.20
CA MET A 288 -1.13 4.25 14.09
C MET A 288 -1.18 3.75 15.53
N ARG A 289 -0.45 2.67 15.86
CA ARG A 289 -0.40 2.03 17.19
C ARG A 289 -1.79 1.63 17.68
N LYS A 290 -2.50 0.85 16.87
CA LYS A 290 -3.87 0.37 17.11
C LYS A 290 -3.87 -1.15 17.26
N ASP A 291 -4.72 -1.66 18.16
CA ASP A 291 -4.98 -3.10 18.22
C ASP A 291 -5.51 -3.61 16.88
N PHE A 292 -4.99 -4.73 16.41
CA PHE A 292 -5.36 -5.26 15.10
C PHE A 292 -5.28 -6.78 14.99
N TYR A 293 -6.00 -7.36 14.03
CA TYR A 293 -5.81 -8.74 13.58
C TYR A 293 -5.75 -8.79 12.06
N PHE A 294 -4.83 -9.60 11.54
CA PHE A 294 -4.75 -9.91 10.11
C PHE A 294 -5.39 -11.29 9.85
N LEU A 295 -6.41 -11.31 9.00
CA LEU A 295 -7.06 -12.53 8.55
C LEU A 295 -6.32 -13.13 7.34
N ALA A 296 -5.62 -14.23 7.58
CA ALA A 296 -4.75 -14.96 6.68
C ALA A 296 -5.52 -15.89 5.70
N ASN A 297 -6.57 -15.37 5.07
CA ASN A 297 -7.50 -16.19 4.28
C ASN A 297 -6.94 -16.60 2.91
N ASN A 298 -6.06 -15.80 2.33
CA ASN A 298 -5.44 -16.04 1.04
C ASN A 298 -3.93 -15.79 1.14
N ALA A 299 -3.29 -15.36 0.06
CA ALA A 299 -1.87 -15.11 0.01
C ALA A 299 -1.41 -14.08 1.07
N THR A 300 -0.62 -14.57 2.02
CA THR A 300 -0.23 -13.84 3.24
C THR A 300 1.16 -13.25 3.20
N ASP A 301 1.99 -13.67 2.25
CA ASP A 301 3.45 -13.46 2.26
C ASP A 301 3.88 -12.06 2.71
N ARG A 302 3.30 -11.01 2.13
CA ARG A 302 3.63 -9.61 2.48
C ARG A 302 3.27 -9.23 3.92
N SER A 303 2.06 -9.56 4.35
CA SER A 303 1.57 -9.26 5.69
C SER A 303 2.32 -10.10 6.72
N GLU A 304 2.50 -11.39 6.44
CA GLU A 304 3.24 -12.33 7.28
C GLU A 304 4.71 -11.90 7.42
N ASN A 305 5.34 -11.47 6.32
CA ASN A 305 6.71 -10.94 6.33
C ASN A 305 6.83 -9.75 7.29
N LEU A 306 5.95 -8.75 7.15
CA LEU A 306 5.90 -7.61 8.07
C LEU A 306 5.71 -8.06 9.53
N LEU A 307 4.73 -8.92 9.80
CA LEU A 307 4.42 -9.39 11.16
C LEU A 307 5.59 -10.19 11.76
N ARG A 308 6.34 -10.94 10.95
CA ARG A 308 7.53 -11.68 11.38
C ARG A 308 8.65 -10.73 11.78
N HIS A 309 8.94 -9.71 10.98
CA HIS A 309 9.98 -8.71 11.26
C HIS A 309 9.72 -7.93 12.55
N ILE A 310 8.44 -7.67 12.87
CA ILE A 310 8.07 -6.87 14.05
C ILE A 310 7.62 -7.72 15.26
N GLY A 311 7.76 -9.05 15.19
CA GLY A 311 7.40 -9.95 16.29
C GLY A 311 5.89 -10.02 16.61
N ALA A 312 5.02 -9.76 15.62
CA ALA A 312 3.56 -9.72 15.75
C ALA A 312 2.83 -10.85 15.02
N LEU A 313 3.49 -12.01 14.82
CA LEU A 313 2.87 -13.17 14.15
C LEU A 313 1.66 -13.73 14.93
N ASP A 314 1.57 -13.49 16.23
CA ASP A 314 0.41 -13.83 17.04
C ASP A 314 -0.88 -13.11 16.59
N ARG A 315 -0.75 -11.99 15.86
CA ARG A 315 -1.86 -11.20 15.30
C ARG A 315 -2.38 -11.75 13.98
N MET A 316 -1.69 -12.70 13.37
CA MET A 316 -2.15 -13.41 12.18
C MET A 316 -3.08 -14.55 12.59
N LYS A 317 -4.30 -14.58 12.04
CA LYS A 317 -5.35 -15.54 12.36
C LYS A 317 -6.06 -16.04 11.12
N GLN A 318 -6.61 -17.24 11.18
CA GLN A 318 -7.55 -17.77 10.21
C GLN A 318 -8.97 -17.32 10.57
N SER A 319 -9.80 -17.06 9.55
CA SER A 319 -11.18 -16.59 9.78
C SER A 319 -12.06 -17.56 10.56
N GLY A 320 -11.76 -18.85 10.54
CA GLY A 320 -12.51 -19.86 11.30
C GLY A 320 -12.13 -19.93 12.78
N GLU A 321 -11.10 -19.22 13.23
CA GLU A 321 -10.67 -19.26 14.63
C GLU A 321 -11.62 -18.48 15.55
N THR A 322 -11.88 -19.02 16.72
CA THR A 322 -12.47 -18.28 17.84
C THR A 322 -11.37 -17.98 18.83
N ILE A 323 -11.12 -16.71 19.13
CA ILE A 323 -10.00 -16.28 19.96
C ILE A 323 -10.46 -15.44 21.15
N LYS A 324 -9.60 -15.34 22.17
CA LYS A 324 -9.73 -14.29 23.17
C LYS A 324 -9.08 -13.02 22.64
N PHE A 325 -9.78 -11.89 22.71
CA PHE A 325 -9.20 -10.59 22.40
C PHE A 325 -8.05 -10.31 23.37
N LEU A 326 -6.91 -9.93 22.80
CA LEU A 326 -5.75 -9.43 23.53
C LEU A 326 -5.28 -8.14 22.86
N PRO A 327 -4.92 -7.10 23.63
CA PRO A 327 -4.27 -5.92 23.07
C PRO A 327 -2.92 -6.29 22.47
N VAL A 328 -2.44 -5.50 21.52
CA VAL A 328 -1.11 -5.66 20.93
C VAL A 328 -0.06 -5.26 21.97
N ASP A 329 0.94 -6.11 22.17
CA ASP A 329 2.07 -5.81 23.02
C ASP A 329 3.10 -4.93 22.29
N TYR A 330 2.88 -3.62 22.33
CA TYR A 330 3.82 -2.67 21.73
C TYR A 330 5.18 -2.60 22.45
N SER A 331 5.33 -3.18 23.65
CA SER A 331 6.66 -3.30 24.27
C SER A 331 7.57 -4.26 23.50
N VAL A 332 6.99 -5.23 22.79
CA VAL A 332 7.69 -6.15 21.88
C VAL A 332 7.73 -5.60 20.45
N VAL A 333 6.61 -5.08 19.95
CA VAL A 333 6.49 -4.65 18.54
C VAL A 333 7.30 -3.38 18.25
N GLU A 334 7.27 -2.38 19.14
CA GLU A 334 7.86 -1.06 18.85
C GLU A 334 9.40 -1.11 18.68
N PRO A 335 10.18 -1.82 19.52
CA PRO A 335 11.62 -1.93 19.31
C PRO A 335 11.99 -2.58 17.96
N LEU A 336 11.32 -3.67 17.57
CA LEU A 336 11.57 -4.37 16.32
C LEU A 336 11.15 -3.54 15.10
N LEU A 337 10.00 -2.88 15.18
CA LEU A 337 9.54 -1.94 14.15
C LEU A 337 10.52 -0.78 13.98
N ASN A 338 11.04 -0.21 15.07
CA ASN A 338 11.99 0.90 15.02
C ASN A 338 13.31 0.51 14.37
N VAL A 339 13.82 -0.70 14.61
CA VAL A 339 15.00 -1.23 13.90
C VAL A 339 14.71 -1.32 12.41
N PHE A 340 13.61 -1.96 12.03
CA PHE A 340 13.28 -2.16 10.62
C PHE A 340 13.03 -0.84 9.87
N VAL A 341 12.38 0.14 10.52
CA VAL A 341 12.21 1.51 10.01
C VAL A 341 13.56 2.21 9.88
N SER A 342 14.46 2.08 10.86
CA SER A 342 15.77 2.74 10.83
C SER A 342 16.63 2.22 9.68
N GLU A 343 16.69 0.90 9.47
CA GLU A 343 17.37 0.28 8.33
C GLU A 343 16.77 0.75 6.99
N SER A 344 15.46 0.93 6.93
CA SER A 344 14.76 1.42 5.73
C SER A 344 15.06 2.90 5.45
N VAL A 345 15.23 3.71 6.49
CA VAL A 345 15.66 5.12 6.36
C VAL A 345 17.12 5.19 5.92
N GLU A 346 17.98 4.32 6.45
CA GLU A 346 19.37 4.19 6.01
C GLU A 346 19.46 3.83 4.52
N TYR A 347 18.62 2.91 4.03
CA TYR A 347 18.52 2.62 2.60
C TYR A 347 18.21 3.88 1.78
N ILE A 348 17.21 4.67 2.19
CA ILE A 348 16.86 5.93 1.52
C ILE A 348 18.05 6.90 1.53
N GLN A 349 18.73 7.05 2.67
CA GLN A 349 19.91 7.91 2.79
C GLN A 349 21.06 7.45 1.90
N ASN A 350 21.32 6.15 1.79
CA ASN A 350 22.34 5.60 0.90
C ASN A 350 22.01 5.88 -0.57
N CYS A 351 20.74 5.77 -0.96
CA CYS A 351 20.28 6.13 -2.30
C CYS A 351 20.57 7.62 -2.60
N ILE A 352 20.18 8.51 -1.69
CA ILE A 352 20.29 9.97 -1.83
C ILE A 352 21.75 10.46 -1.76
N ASN A 353 22.55 9.93 -0.83
CA ASN A 353 23.90 10.45 -0.54
C ASN A 353 25.00 9.87 -1.44
N SER A 354 24.71 8.89 -2.29
CA SER A 354 25.71 8.26 -3.16
C SER A 354 26.31 9.20 -4.23
N GLU A 355 26.00 10.50 -4.20
CA GLU A 355 26.64 11.55 -5.00
C GLU A 355 28.01 12.01 -4.48
N THR A 356 28.50 11.57 -3.30
CA THR A 356 29.78 12.07 -2.73
C THR A 356 31.02 11.18 -2.97
N LYS A 357 30.95 10.13 -3.81
CA LYS A 357 32.09 9.21 -4.02
C LYS A 357 32.51 9.00 -5.49
N CYS A 358 32.33 10.02 -6.32
CA CYS A 358 32.99 10.07 -7.63
C CYS A 358 33.85 11.33 -7.72
N GLU A 359 35.05 11.27 -7.16
CA GLU A 359 36.25 11.99 -7.61
C GLU A 359 37.43 11.60 -6.69
N ASN A 360 38.29 10.72 -7.21
CA ASN A 360 39.74 10.70 -7.02
C ASN A 360 40.37 9.77 -8.05
#